data_AF-A0A972Y0V1-F1
#
_entry.id   AF-A0A972Y0V1-F1
#
_cell.length_a   1.000
_cell.length_b   1.000
_cell.length_c   1.000
_cell.angle_alpha   90.00
_cell.angle_beta   90.00
_cell.angle_gamma   90.00
#
_symmetry.space_group_name_H-M   'P 1'
#
loop_
_entity.id
_entity.type
_entity.pdbx_description
1 polymer ?
#
loop_
_entity_poly.entity_id
_entity_poly.type
_entity_poly.pdbx_seq_one_letter_code
_entity_poly.pdbx_strand_id
1 'polypeptide(L)' 'MTEFVEYYNNQRHHESLDNLTPSDVYYGRGKEILNQRELTKIKTMKKRRNNHLLQSLNL' A
#
# COMPACT_ATOMS: atom_id res chain seq x y z
N MET A 1 -18.74 22.25 -1.82
CA MET A 1 -17.38 22.58 -1.33
C MET A 1 -16.92 21.62 -0.24
N THR A 2 -17.81 21.15 0.64
CA THR A 2 -17.56 20.09 1.62
C THR A 2 -17.14 18.77 0.97
N GLU A 3 -17.75 18.38 -0.14
CA GLU A 3 -17.43 17.14 -0.87
C GLU A 3 -15.98 17.07 -1.36
N PHE A 4 -15.45 18.18 -1.88
CA PHE A 4 -14.05 18.23 -2.35
C PHE A 4 -13.07 18.03 -1.19
N VAL A 5 -13.32 18.70 -0.06
CA VAL A 5 -12.46 18.61 1.13
C VAL A 5 -12.47 17.18 1.69
N GLU A 6 -13.65 16.57 1.76
CA GLU A 6 -13.82 15.19 2.23
C GLU A 6 -13.06 14.21 1.34
N TYR A 7 -13.23 14.33 0.02
CA TYR A 7 -12.52 13.49 -0.94
C TYR A 7 -10.99 13.66 -0.84
N TYR A 8 -10.51 14.90 -0.80
CA TYR A 8 -9.07 15.19 -0.76
C TYR A 8 -8.40 14.65 0.50
N ASN A 9 -9.06 14.79 1.65
CA ASN A 9 -8.49 14.43 2.95
C ASN A 9 -8.61 12.95 3.28
N ASN A 10 -9.68 12.27 2.87
CA ASN A 10 -9.97 10.91 3.33
C ASN A 10 -9.90 9.84 2.24
N GLN A 11 -9.96 10.20 0.96
CA GLN A 11 -10.07 9.22 -0.13
C GLN A 11 -8.92 9.31 -1.14
N ARG A 12 -8.47 10.53 -1.46
CA ARG A 12 -7.39 10.73 -2.42
C ARG A 12 -6.05 10.36 -1.78
N HIS A 13 -5.33 9.46 -2.44
CA HIS A 13 -3.92 9.21 -2.15
C HIS A 13 -3.04 10.30 -2.76
N HIS A 14 -1.99 10.70 -2.05
CA HIS A 14 -1.06 11.72 -2.52
C HIS A 14 0.35 11.15 -2.63
N GLU A 15 0.95 11.28 -3.80
CA GLU A 15 2.29 10.76 -4.08
C GLU A 15 3.36 11.38 -3.16
N SER A 16 3.22 12.67 -2.83
CA SER A 16 4.10 13.37 -1.88
C SER A 16 3.98 12.87 -0.44
N LEU A 17 2.95 12.07 -0.13
CA LEU A 17 2.71 11.45 1.18
C LEU A 17 2.88 9.93 1.10
N ASP A 18 3.75 9.43 0.22
CA ASP A 18 3.96 7.99 0.01
C ASP A 18 2.67 7.23 -0.33
N ASN A 19 1.76 7.89 -1.07
CA ASN A 19 0.42 7.39 -1.40
C ASN A 19 -0.44 7.09 -0.15
N LEU A 20 -0.30 7.92 0.88
CA LEU A 20 -1.22 8.01 2.00
C LEU A 20 -2.25 9.12 1.76
N THR A 21 -3.34 9.07 2.52
CA THR A 21 -4.30 10.18 2.57
C THR A 21 -3.81 11.25 3.57
N PRO A 22 -4.20 12.52 3.43
CA PRO A 22 -3.83 13.57 4.38
C PRO A 22 -4.35 13.24 5.79
N SER A 23 -5.52 12.61 5.90
CA SER A 23 -6.09 12.12 7.15
C SER A 23 -5.18 11.07 7.82
N ASP A 24 -4.67 10.09 7.06
CA ASP A 24 -3.74 9.09 7.62
C ASP A 24 -2.44 9.69 8.16
N VAL A 25 -1.93 10.72 7.50
CA VAL A 25 -0.75 11.46 7.95
C VAL A 25 -1.08 12.27 9.21
N TYR A 26 -2.19 13.02 9.19
CA TYR A 26 -2.63 13.84 10.32
C TYR A 26 -2.87 13.01 11.59
N TYR A 27 -3.54 11.86 11.46
CA TYR A 27 -3.79 10.95 12.58
C TYR A 27 -2.59 10.05 12.93
N GLY A 28 -1.43 10.22 12.26
CA GLY A 28 -0.20 9.47 12.58
C GLY A 28 -0.22 7.99 12.21
N ARG A 29 -1.17 7.54 11.39
CA ARG A 29 -1.33 6.13 10.96
C ARG A 29 -0.36 5.73 9.86
N GLY A 30 0.32 6.69 9.23
CA GLY A 30 1.14 6.47 8.04
C GLY A 30 2.20 5.38 8.18
N LYS A 31 2.94 5.37 9.31
CA LYS A 31 3.99 4.38 9.55
C LYS A 31 3.44 2.96 9.59
N GLU A 32 2.30 2.75 10.26
CA GLU A 32 1.67 1.43 10.34
C GLU A 32 1.23 0.94 8.96
N ILE A 33 0.56 1.80 8.19
CA ILE A 33 0.09 1.48 6.83
C ILE A 33 1.26 1.09 5.93
N LEU A 34 2.35 1.85 5.94
CA LEU A 34 3.52 1.59 5.13
C LEU A 34 4.21 0.27 5.52
N ASN A 35 4.33 -0.02 6.82
CA ASN A 35 4.88 -1.28 7.30
C ASN A 35 4.04 -2.49 6.84
N GLN A 36 2.70 -2.40 6.92
CA GLN A 36 1.82 -3.47 6.45
C GLN A 36 1.93 -3.68 4.93
N ARG A 37 2.07 -2.59 4.15
CA ARG A 37 2.31 -2.65 2.70
C ARG A 37 3.64 -3.33 2.39
N GLU A 38 4.70 -3.01 3.11
CA GLU A 38 6.02 -3.65 2.93
C GLU A 38 5.96 -5.15 3.21
N LEU A 39 5.37 -5.56 4.33
CA LEU A 39 5.20 -6.98 4.67
C LEU A 39 4.40 -7.73 3.59
N THR A 40 3.34 -7.11 3.06
CA THR A 40 2.54 -7.67 1.96
C THR A 40 3.35 -7.81 0.68
N LYS A 41 4.17 -6.80 0.34
CA LYS A 41 5.06 -6.83 -0.81
C LYS A 41 6.07 -7.97 -0.68
N ILE A 42 6.72 -8.13 0.46
CA ILE A 42 7.67 -9.23 0.69
C ILE A 42 7.00 -10.60 0.52
N LYS A 43 5.82 -10.79 1.14
CA LYS A 43 5.06 -12.05 1.04
C LYS A 43 4.68 -12.38 -0.41
N THR A 44 4.15 -11.41 -1.15
CA THR A 44 3.73 -11.60 -2.54
C THR A 44 4.90 -11.84 -3.48
N MET A 45 6.03 -11.13 -3.30
CA MET A 45 7.26 -11.35 -4.06
C MET A 45 7.83 -12.76 -3.84
N LYS A 46 7.85 -13.24 -2.58
CA LYS A 46 8.29 -14.60 -2.27
C LYS A 46 7.39 -15.65 -2.91
N LYS A 47 6.07 -15.48 -2.82
CA LYS A 47 5.09 -16.37 -3.47
C LYS A 47 5.31 -16.40 -4.99
N ARG A 48 5.48 -15.24 -5.61
CA ARG A 48 5.75 -15.13 -7.06
C ARG A 48 7.02 -15.87 -7.47
N ARG A 49 8.10 -15.74 -6.70
CA ARG A 49 9.36 -16.46 -6.95
C ARG A 49 9.18 -17.98 -6.85
N ASN A 50 8.47 -18.46 -5.82
CA ASN A 50 8.21 -19.88 -5.65
C ASN A 50 7.36 -20.44 -6.80
N ASN A 51 6.29 -19.73 -7.18
CA ASN A 51 5.44 -20.16 -8.30
C ASN A 51 6.23 -20.24 -9.61
N HIS A 52 7.11 -19.26 -9.86
CA HIS A 52 7.98 -19.29 -11.03
C HIS A 52 8.93 -20.50 -11.01
N LEU A 53 9.51 -20.82 -9.85
CA LEU A 53 10.36 -22.00 -9.69
C LEU A 53 9.59 -23.30 -9.96
N LEU A 54 8.40 -23.46 -9.36
CA LEU A 54 7.54 -24.63 -9.59
C LEU A 54 7.19 -24.79 -11.07
N GLN A 55 6.77 -23.69 -11.71
CA GLN A 55 6.46 -23.68 -13.13
C GLN A 55 7.67 -24.02 -14.01
N SER A 56 8.86 -23.53 -13.66
CA SER A 56 10.10 -23.86 -14.39
C SER A 56 10.55 -25.31 -14.22
N LEU A 57 10.14 -25.95 -13.12
CA LEU A 57 10.41 -27.36 -12.81
C LEU A 57 9.32 -28.30 -13.38
N ASN A 58 8.31 -27.76 -14.07
CA ASN A 58 7.12 -28.49 -14.55
C ASN A 58 6.40 -29.27 -13.43
N LEU A 59 6.36 -28.72 -12.21
CA LEU A 59 5.55 -29.20 -11.08
C LEU A 59 4.22 -28.41 -10.99
#